data_AF-A0A9X3WBG4-F1
#
_entry.id   AF-A0A9X3WBG4-F1
#
_cell.length_a   1.000
_cell.length_b   1.000
_cell.length_c   1.000
_cell.angle_alpha   90.00
_cell.angle_beta   90.00
_cell.angle_gamma   90.00
#
_symmetry.space_group_name_H-M   'P 1'
#
loop_
_entity.id
_entity.type
_entity.pdbx_description
1 polymer ?
#
loop_
_entity_poly.entity_id
_entity_poly.type
_entity_poly.pdbx_seq_one_letter_code
_entity_poly.pdbx_strand_id
1 'polypeptide(L)'
;MSKIQDFIQNDIKEHPEVKKEYEQVSLNLDASVLIREMRDDLGMTQKEFAKYVGKPQSTIGRIEAGSMNVSIGLIDEIANAAHRKVKLVLI
;
A
#
# COMPACT_ATOMS: atom_id res chain seq x y z
N MET A 1 -15.26 -1.23 17.89
CA MET A 1 -14.67 -1.44 16.55
C MET A 1 -15.23 -0.38 15.62
N SER A 2 -14.57 -0.10 14.50
CA SER A 2 -15.12 0.81 13.48
C SER A 2 -16.36 0.18 12.83
N LYS A 3 -17.36 0.98 12.43
CA LYS A 3 -18.54 0.49 11.68
C LYS A 3 -18.15 -0.30 10.43
N ILE A 4 -17.02 0.06 9.81
CA ILE A 4 -16.47 -0.63 8.63
C ILE A 4 -15.94 -2.01 9.02
N GLN A 5 -15.25 -2.13 10.15
CA GLN A 5 -14.77 -3.43 10.63
C GLN A 5 -15.94 -4.36 10.94
N ASP A 6 -16.98 -3.84 11.60
CA ASP A 6 -18.18 -4.63 11.90
C ASP A 6 -18.86 -5.13 10.62
N PHE A 7 -18.96 -4.28 9.59
CA PHE A 7 -19.47 -4.65 8.28
C PHE A 7 -18.63 -5.77 7.62
N ILE A 8 -17.31 -5.58 7.52
CA ILE A 8 -16.39 -6.56 6.92
C ILE A 8 -16.48 -7.91 7.63
N GLN A 9 -16.53 -7.90 8.97
CA GLN A 9 -16.62 -9.15 9.74
C GLN A 9 -17.94 -9.87 9.53
N ASN A 10 -19.04 -9.13 9.35
CA ASN A 10 -20.33 -9.75 9.04
C ASN A 10 -20.36 -10.27 7.60
N ASP A 11 -19.83 -9.51 6.64
CA ASP A 11 -19.75 -9.94 5.24
C ASP A 11 -18.91 -11.23 5.09
N ILE A 12 -17.78 -11.32 5.79
CA ILE A 12 -16.95 -12.54 5.81
C ILE A 12 -17.68 -13.73 6.45
N LYS A 13 -18.55 -13.51 7.45
CA LYS A 13 -19.33 -14.61 8.05
C LYS A 13 -20.36 -15.17 7.08
N GLU A 14 -21.02 -14.31 6.33
CA GLU A 14 -22.02 -14.71 5.31
C GLU A 14 -21.35 -15.26 4.04
N HIS A 15 -20.18 -14.72 3.68
CA HIS A 15 -19.42 -15.02 2.47
C HIS A 15 -17.94 -15.32 2.77
N PRO A 16 -17.59 -16.50 3.32
CA PRO A 16 -16.20 -16.82 3.68
C PRO A 16 -15.19 -16.71 2.52
N GLU A 17 -15.64 -16.85 1.28
CA GLU A 17 -14.85 -16.71 0.06
C GLU A 17 -14.26 -15.30 -0.14
N VAL A 18 -14.92 -14.24 0.36
CA VAL A 18 -14.45 -12.86 0.18
C VAL A 18 -13.34 -12.48 1.16
N LYS A 19 -13.10 -13.30 2.19
CA LYS A 19 -12.08 -13.05 3.22
C LYS A 19 -10.72 -12.70 2.62
N LYS A 20 -10.28 -13.48 1.64
CA LYS A 20 -8.98 -13.30 0.98
C LYS A 20 -8.90 -11.97 0.23
N GLU A 21 -10.00 -11.51 -0.34
CA GLU A 21 -10.06 -10.24 -1.06
C GLU A 21 -9.96 -9.06 -0.08
N TYR A 22 -10.68 -9.13 1.05
CA TYR A 22 -10.52 -8.14 2.13
C TYR A 22 -9.11 -8.08 2.69
N GLU A 23 -8.49 -9.24 2.94
CA GLU A 23 -7.09 -9.31 3.39
C GLU A 23 -6.15 -8.69 2.35
N GLN A 24 -6.34 -8.99 1.07
CA GLN A 24 -5.53 -8.41 0.00
C GLN A 24 -5.72 -6.89 -0.12
N VAL A 25 -6.96 -6.40 -0.01
CA VAL A 25 -7.24 -4.96 -0.01
C VAL A 25 -6.59 -4.28 1.19
N SER A 26 -6.64 -4.90 2.38
CA SER A 26 -5.95 -4.38 3.56
C SER A 26 -4.45 -4.22 3.31
N LEU A 27 -3.79 -5.24 2.75
CA LEU A 27 -2.37 -5.18 2.41
C LEU A 27 -2.05 -4.07 1.39
N ASN A 28 -2.93 -3.88 0.39
CA ASN A 28 -2.75 -2.82 -0.60
C ASN A 28 -2.89 -1.42 0.01
N LEU A 29 -3.80 -1.26 0.98
CA LEU A 29 -3.98 -0.02 1.72
C LEU A 29 -2.78 0.27 2.63
N ASP A 30 -2.24 -0.74 3.31
CA ASP A 30 -1.03 -0.59 4.13
C ASP A 30 0.16 -0.12 3.27
N ALA A 31 0.32 -0.72 2.08
CA ALA A 31 1.37 -0.30 1.15
C ALA A 31 1.11 1.11 0.58
N SER A 32 -0.15 1.47 0.30
CA SER A 32 -0.55 2.82 -0.11
C SER A 32 -0.10 3.86 0.91
N VAL A 33 -0.40 3.64 2.19
CA VAL A 33 -0.02 4.53 3.29
C VAL A 33 1.50 4.63 3.38
N LEU A 34 2.22 3.51 3.37
CA LEU A 34 3.68 3.48 3.49
C LEU A 34 4.38 4.30 2.39
N ILE A 35 3.95 4.14 1.13
CA ILE A 35 4.54 4.86 0.00
C ILE A 35 4.17 6.35 0.05
N ARG A 36 2.93 6.66 0.44
CA ARG A 36 2.47 8.04 0.58
C ARG A 36 3.22 8.80 1.67
N GLU A 37 3.40 8.21 2.84
CA GLU A 37 4.15 8.80 3.95
C GLU A 37 5.61 9.05 3.55
N MET A 38 6.24 8.07 2.89
CA MET A 38 7.60 8.23 2.37
C MET A 38 7.72 9.42 1.40
N ARG A 39 6.73 9.61 0.53
CA ARG A 39 6.67 10.76 -0.38
C ARG A 39 6.44 12.06 0.37
N ASP A 40 5.48 12.08 1.30
CA ASP A 40 5.08 13.28 2.05
C ASP A 40 6.25 13.76 2.96
N ASP A 41 7.02 12.85 3.55
CA ASP A 41 8.24 13.13 4.32
C ASP A 41 9.32 13.84 3.48
N LEU A 42 9.35 13.58 2.17
CA LEU A 42 10.26 14.24 1.23
C LEU A 42 9.71 15.55 0.67
N GLY A 43 8.46 15.90 1.02
CA GLY A 43 7.77 17.10 0.52
C GLY A 43 7.53 17.10 -0.99
N MET A 44 7.44 15.91 -1.60
CA MET A 44 7.35 15.76 -3.07
C MET A 44 5.92 15.54 -3.55
N THR A 45 5.59 16.08 -4.72
CA THR A 45 4.42 15.65 -5.49
C THR A 45 4.58 14.21 -5.98
N GLN A 46 3.47 13.55 -6.34
CA GLN A 46 3.51 12.18 -6.87
C GLN A 46 4.42 12.06 -8.11
N LYS A 47 4.42 13.06 -8.99
CA LYS A 47 5.26 13.10 -10.19
C LYS A 47 6.76 13.23 -9.85
N GLU A 48 7.09 14.09 -8.90
CA GLU A 48 8.48 14.27 -8.44
C GLU A 48 9.00 13.02 -7.77
N PHE A 49 8.20 12.43 -6.87
CA PHE A 49 8.57 11.20 -6.19
C PHE A 49 8.78 10.05 -7.16
N ALA A 50 7.88 9.87 -8.14
CA ALA A 50 8.03 8.84 -9.17
C ALA A 50 9.35 8.99 -9.94
N LYS A 51 9.71 10.22 -10.32
CA LYS A 51 10.99 10.52 -10.96
C LYS A 51 12.17 10.23 -10.03
N TYR A 52 12.06 10.61 -8.76
CA TYR A 52 13.09 10.44 -7.74
C TYR A 52 13.40 8.95 -7.49
N VAL A 53 12.38 8.11 -7.37
CA VAL A 53 12.54 6.65 -7.13
C VAL A 53 12.67 5.83 -8.41
N GLY A 54 12.74 6.47 -9.58
CA GLY A 54 12.94 5.81 -10.87
C GLY A 54 11.79 4.91 -11.32
N LYS A 55 10.53 5.28 -11.01
CA LYS A 55 9.33 4.50 -11.40
C LYS A 55 8.36 5.35 -12.23
N PRO A 56 7.50 4.73 -13.06
CA PRO A 56 6.44 5.46 -13.75
C PRO A 56 5.48 6.11 -12.75
N GLN A 57 5.06 7.36 -13.00
CA GLN A 57 4.07 8.05 -12.16
C GLN A 57 2.78 7.24 -12.00
N SER A 58 2.31 6.58 -13.06
CA SER A 58 1.14 5.70 -13.02
C SER A 58 1.30 4.49 -12.11
N THR A 59 2.54 4.03 -11.87
CA THR A 59 2.81 2.95 -10.91
C THR A 59 2.70 3.46 -9.49
N ILE A 60 3.35 4.59 -9.17
CA ILE A 60 3.21 5.23 -7.86
C ILE A 60 1.76 5.57 -7.57
N GLY A 61 1.04 6.16 -8.53
CA GLY A 61 -0.36 6.53 -8.34
C GLY A 61 -1.29 5.35 -8.10
N ARG A 62 -1.06 4.20 -8.73
CA ARG A 62 -1.84 2.98 -8.44
C ARG A 62 -1.54 2.40 -7.07
N ILE A 63 -0.27 2.44 -6.63
CA ILE A 63 0.12 2.01 -5.28
C ILE A 63 -0.52 2.93 -4.24
N GLU A 64 -0.37 4.25 -4.36
CA GLU A 64 -0.96 5.22 -3.43
C GLU A 64 -2.50 5.19 -3.44
N ALA A 65 -3.13 4.75 -4.54
CA ALA A 65 -4.58 4.55 -4.59
C ALA A 65 -5.05 3.21 -3.99
N GLY A 66 -4.14 2.30 -3.61
CA GLY A 66 -4.47 0.95 -3.15
C GLY A 66 -5.09 0.06 -4.24
N SER A 67 -5.01 0.47 -5.51
CA SER A 67 -5.65 -0.21 -6.66
C SER A 67 -4.74 -1.23 -7.35
N MET A 68 -3.57 -1.49 -6.77
CA MET A 68 -2.58 -2.43 -7.28
C MET A 68 -2.06 -3.32 -6.16
N ASN A 69 -2.05 -4.64 -6.43
CA ASN A 69 -1.29 -5.59 -5.62
C ASN A 69 0.21 -5.34 -5.88
N VAL A 70 0.87 -4.71 -4.91
CA VAL A 70 2.29 -4.39 -4.98
C VAL A 70 3.10 -5.50 -4.33
N SER A 71 4.20 -5.90 -4.97
CA SER A 71 5.11 -6.90 -4.42
C SER A 71 6.03 -6.27 -3.36
N ILE A 72 6.45 -7.08 -2.40
CA ILE A 72 7.45 -6.67 -1.39
C ILE A 72 8.73 -6.17 -2.07
N GLY A 73 9.17 -6.82 -3.16
CA GLY A 73 10.34 -6.40 -3.93
C GLY A 73 10.20 -4.98 -4.51
N LEU A 74 9.03 -4.63 -5.04
CA LEU A 74 8.80 -3.27 -5.55
C LEU A 74 8.77 -2.23 -4.41
N ILE A 75 8.20 -2.58 -3.24
CA ILE A 75 8.25 -1.71 -2.06
C ILE A 75 9.71 -1.49 -1.63
N ASP A 76 10.53 -2.55 -1.60
CA ASP A 76 11.94 -2.46 -1.23
C ASP A 76 12.75 -1.63 -2.22
N GLU A 77 12.52 -1.79 -3.53
CA GLU A 77 13.15 -0.95 -4.56
C GLU A 77 12.82 0.54 -4.36
N ILE A 78 11.54 0.87 -4.10
CA ILE A 78 11.12 2.26 -3.85
C ILE A 78 11.75 2.79 -2.57
N ALA A 79 11.73 2.00 -1.49
CA ALA A 79 12.30 2.38 -0.20
C ALA A 79 13.81 2.65 -0.31
N ASN A 80 14.56 1.76 -0.96
CA ASN A 80 16.00 1.92 -1.17
C ASN A 80 16.32 3.18 -1.98
N ALA A 81 15.55 3.45 -3.05
CA ALA A 81 15.71 4.66 -3.84
C ALA A 81 15.40 5.94 -3.04
N ALA A 82 14.54 5.85 -2.03
CA ALA A 82 14.24 6.92 -1.08
C ALA A 82 15.14 6.93 0.17
N HIS A 83 16.25 6.18 0.17
CA HIS A 83 17.17 6.04 1.30
C HIS A 83 16.51 5.55 2.60
N ARG A 84 15.49 4.70 2.47
CA ARG A 84 14.79 4.02 3.57
C ARG A 84 15.03 2.52 3.52
N LYS A 85 14.57 1.82 4.56
CA LYS A 85 14.65 0.35 4.67
C LYS A 85 13.28 -0.21 4.98
N VAL A 86 12.93 -1.32 4.32
CA VAL A 86 11.73 -2.09 4.65
C VAL A 86 12.05 -3.01 5.84
N LYS A 87 11.13 -3.06 6.82
CA LYS A 87 11.16 -4.03 7.91
C LYS A 87 9.90 -4.86 7.86
N LEU A 88 10.04 -6.18 7.73
CA LEU A 88 8.94 -7.12 7.83
C LEU A 88 8.75 -7.55 9.28
N VAL A 89 7.51 -7.49 9.75
CA VAL A 89 7.11 -7.93 11.08
C VAL A 89 5.97 -8.93 10.90
N LEU A 90 6.12 -10.12 11.46
CA LEU A 90 5.05 -11.10 11.56
C LEU A 90 4.24 -10.77 12.83
N ILE A 91 2.93 -10.73 12.70
CA ILE A 91 1.98 -10.32 13.75
C ILE A 91 1.11 -11.53 14.11
#